data_AF-A0A6J6PX84-F1
#
_entry.id   AF-A0A6J6PX84-F1
#
_cell.length_a   1.000
_cell.length_b   1.000
_cell.length_c   1.000
_cell.angle_alpha   90.00
_cell.angle_beta   90.00
_cell.angle_gamma   90.00
#
_symmetry.space_group_name_H-M   'P 1'
#
loop_
_entity.id
_entity.type
_entity.pdbx_description
1 polymer ?
#
loop_
_entity_poly.entity_id
_entity_poly.type
_entity_poly.pdbx_seq_one_letter_code
_entity_poly.pdbx_strand_id
1 'polypeptide(L)'
;MKVSKPSTLALLLLLGVSAGWAFLQVLRSNDSAAPELSWQGAPFILLFALLMLMVKRRINVLPVTFVGRLVLLAKSGSHGGGLLSGLYLGFALFQLPNLSGAFAQHQLWVSLVDAVSALILAIVGIALERQLKSQNPQGE
;
A
#
# COMPACT_ATOMS: atom_id res chain seq x y z
N MET A 1 5.06 -22.07 -3.26
CA MET A 1 4.76 -20.60 -3.34
C MET A 1 5.97 -19.76 -2.90
N LYS A 2 6.35 -18.71 -3.66
CA LYS A 2 7.42 -17.76 -3.28
C LYS A 2 6.85 -16.52 -2.59
N VAL A 3 7.38 -16.18 -1.41
CA VAL A 3 7.04 -14.95 -0.66
C VAL A 3 7.61 -13.74 -1.40
N SER A 4 6.89 -12.62 -1.35
CA SER A 4 7.31 -11.33 -1.86
C SER A 4 8.66 -10.93 -1.30
N LYS A 5 9.59 -10.62 -2.21
CA LYS A 5 10.95 -10.20 -1.85
C LYS A 5 10.93 -8.73 -1.42
N PRO A 6 11.76 -8.33 -0.44
CA PRO A 6 11.89 -6.93 -0.06
C PRO A 6 12.35 -6.05 -1.23
N SER A 7 13.18 -6.57 -2.14
CA SER A 7 13.59 -5.86 -3.36
C SER A 7 12.43 -5.55 -4.30
N THR A 8 11.45 -6.45 -4.42
CA THR A 8 10.25 -6.22 -5.24
C THR A 8 9.39 -5.12 -4.64
N LEU A 9 9.24 -5.10 -3.32
CA LEU A 9 8.49 -4.06 -2.63
C LEU A 9 9.18 -2.70 -2.70
N ALA A 10 10.50 -2.66 -2.56
CA ALA A 10 11.28 -1.45 -2.76
C ALA A 10 11.11 -0.92 -4.20
N LEU A 11 11.13 -1.80 -5.19
CA LEU A 11 10.89 -1.42 -6.59
C LEU A 11 9.46 -0.90 -6.81
N LEU A 12 8.44 -1.55 -6.24
CA LEU A 12 7.05 -1.07 -6.31
C LEU A 12 6.86 0.26 -5.59
N LEU A 13 7.52 0.45 -4.45
CA LEU A 13 7.51 1.71 -3.71
C LEU A 13 8.14 2.81 -4.55
N LEU A 14 9.33 2.60 -5.12
CA LEU A 14 9.99 3.59 -5.98
C LEU A 14 9.17 3.91 -7.23
N LEU A 15 8.54 2.89 -7.83
CA LEU A 15 7.65 3.05 -8.97
C LEU A 15 6.41 3.86 -8.57
N GLY A 16 5.83 3.59 -7.40
CA GLY A 16 4.75 4.37 -6.82
C GLY A 16 5.15 5.83 -6.61
N VAL A 17 6.28 6.09 -5.95
CA VAL A 17 6.81 7.44 -5.70
C VAL A 17 6.94 8.21 -7.00
N SER A 18 7.59 7.59 -7.99
CA SER A 18 7.81 8.20 -9.30
C SER A 18 6.48 8.49 -10.01
N ALA A 19 5.53 7.55 -9.97
CA ALA A 19 4.22 7.70 -10.60
C ALA A 19 3.38 8.79 -9.92
N GLY A 20 3.32 8.82 -8.59
CA GLY A 20 2.57 9.84 -7.84
C GLY A 20 3.14 11.23 -8.06
N TRP A 21 4.47 11.37 -7.98
CA TRP A 21 5.13 12.64 -8.23
C TRP A 21 4.92 13.12 -9.68
N ALA A 22 5.14 12.23 -10.67
CA ALA A 22 4.97 12.56 -12.08
C ALA A 22 3.53 12.93 -12.42
N PHE A 23 2.54 12.23 -11.84
CA PHE A 23 1.14 12.53 -12.01
C PHE A 23 0.79 13.97 -11.58
N LEU A 24 1.20 14.37 -10.37
CA LEU A 24 0.97 15.73 -9.89
C LEU A 24 1.77 16.77 -10.68
N GLN A 25 2.96 16.42 -11.15
CA GLN A 25 3.77 17.27 -12.02
C GLN A 25 3.05 17.55 -13.35
N VAL A 26 2.43 16.53 -13.95
CA VAL A 26 1.63 16.67 -15.17
C VAL A 26 0.39 17.53 -14.94
N LEU A 27 -0.30 17.37 -13.80
CA LEU A 27 -1.43 18.24 -13.46
C LEU A 27 -0.99 19.71 -13.32
N ARG A 28 0.13 19.95 -12.62
CA ARG A 28 0.70 21.30 -12.47
C ARG A 28 1.07 21.91 -13.82
N SER A 29 1.67 21.15 -14.74
CA SER A 29 2.04 21.68 -16.07
C SER A 29 0.85 22.00 -16.96
N ASN A 30 -0.31 21.41 -16.69
CA ASN A 30 -1.56 21.66 -17.43
C ASN A 30 -2.46 22.68 -16.72
N ASP A 31 -1.93 23.47 -15.78
CA ASP A 31 -2.68 24.40 -14.93
C ASP A 31 -3.94 23.78 -14.29
N SER A 32 -3.92 22.46 -14.11
CA SER A 32 -5.02 21.69 -13.57
C SER A 32 -4.96 21.69 -12.06
N ALA A 33 -6.12 21.81 -11.41
CA ALA A 33 -6.21 21.72 -9.96
C ALA A 33 -5.72 20.35 -9.50
N ALA A 34 -4.85 20.33 -8.48
CA ALA A 34 -4.43 19.09 -7.85
C ALA A 34 -5.63 18.46 -7.12
N PRO A 35 -5.83 17.14 -7.22
CA PRO A 35 -6.91 16.48 -6.49
C PRO A 35 -6.69 16.66 -4.98
N GLU A 36 -7.76 17.01 -4.28
CA GLU A 36 -7.76 17.08 -2.82
C GLU A 36 -7.79 15.66 -2.26
N LEU A 37 -6.77 15.29 -1.47
CA LEU A 37 -6.78 14.01 -0.77
C LEU A 37 -7.65 14.15 0.47
N SER A 38 -8.50 13.15 0.69
CA SER A 38 -9.37 13.12 1.85
C SER A 38 -8.79 12.24 2.95
N TRP A 39 -9.09 12.58 4.21
CA TRP A 39 -8.79 11.76 5.39
C TRP A 39 -9.51 10.39 5.39
N GLN A 40 -10.38 10.12 4.42
CA GLN A 40 -11.08 8.84 4.31
C GLN A 40 -10.19 7.72 3.74
N GLY A 41 -9.14 8.07 2.99
CA GLY A 41 -8.21 7.10 2.37
C GLY A 41 -7.61 6.13 3.39
N ALA A 42 -6.88 6.67 4.37
CA ALA A 42 -6.22 5.91 5.42
C ALA A 42 -7.15 4.94 6.18
N PRO A 43 -8.33 5.35 6.69
CA PRO A 43 -9.29 4.44 7.33
C PRO A 43 -9.66 3.23 6.46
N PHE A 44 -9.90 3.41 5.16
CA PHE A 44 -10.23 2.29 4.27
C PHE A 44 -9.03 1.36 4.02
N ILE A 45 -7.84 1.93 3.83
CA ILE A 45 -6.61 1.15 3.68
C ILE A 45 -6.34 0.33 4.95
N LEU A 46 -6.46 0.96 6.12
CA LEU A 46 -6.29 0.30 7.42
C LEU A 46 -7.38 -0.73 7.70
N LEU A 47 -8.63 -0.48 7.30
CA LEU A 47 -9.70 -1.46 7.38
C LEU A 47 -9.34 -2.71 6.56
N PHE A 48 -8.83 -2.55 5.35
CA PHE A 48 -8.41 -3.67 4.52
C PHE A 48 -7.21 -4.42 5.15
N ALA A 49 -6.24 -3.70 5.71
CA ALA A 49 -5.14 -4.29 6.46
C ALA A 49 -5.64 -5.07 7.69
N LEU A 50 -6.61 -4.53 8.42
CA LEU A 50 -7.21 -5.18 9.58
C LEU A 50 -7.96 -6.47 9.18
N LEU A 51 -8.71 -6.45 8.08
CA LEU A 51 -9.40 -7.63 7.55
C LEU A 51 -8.39 -8.73 7.20
N MET A 52 -7.28 -8.38 6.52
CA MET A 52 -6.20 -9.34 6.24
C MET A 52 -5.55 -9.88 7.52
N LEU A 53 -5.39 -9.05 8.54
CA LEU A 53 -4.88 -9.48 9.85
C LEU A 53 -5.84 -10.45 10.55
N MET A 54 -7.16 -10.20 10.48
CA MET A 54 -8.17 -11.12 11.01
C MET A 54 -8.13 -12.47 10.28
N VAL A 55 -8.02 -12.46 8.96
CA VAL A 55 -7.83 -13.68 8.15
C VAL A 55 -6.57 -14.42 8.58
N LYS A 56 -5.44 -13.72 8.71
CA LYS A 56 -4.17 -14.27 9.19
C LYS A 56 -4.33 -14.98 10.55
N ARG A 57 -5.11 -14.42 11.48
CA ARG A 57 -5.35 -15.01 12.80
C ARG A 57 -6.22 -16.27 12.75
N ARG A 58 -7.10 -16.40 11.76
CA ARG A 58 -8.02 -17.54 11.60
C ARG A 58 -7.54 -18.61 10.63
N ILE A 59 -6.38 -18.43 10.02
CA ILE A 59 -5.93 -19.27 8.90
C ILE A 59 -5.79 -20.76 9.24
N ASN A 60 -5.50 -21.13 10.51
CA ASN A 60 -5.40 -22.51 10.96
C ASN A 60 -6.74 -23.27 10.94
N VAL A 61 -7.88 -22.56 10.92
CA VAL A 61 -9.22 -23.18 10.95
C VAL A 61 -9.92 -23.11 9.60
N LEU A 62 -9.29 -22.53 8.57
CA LEU A 62 -9.88 -22.37 7.26
C LEU A 62 -9.69 -23.64 6.40
N PRO A 63 -10.67 -24.00 5.56
CA PRO A 63 -10.53 -25.15 4.66
C PRO A 63 -9.39 -24.95 3.66
N VAL A 64 -8.68 -26.03 3.32
CA VAL A 64 -7.54 -26.01 2.38
C VAL A 64 -7.94 -25.43 1.00
N THR A 65 -9.19 -25.60 0.59
CA THR A 65 -9.73 -25.06 -0.67
C THR A 65 -9.68 -23.52 -0.75
N PHE A 66 -9.66 -22.82 0.39
CA PHE A 66 -9.57 -21.35 0.42
C PHE A 66 -8.13 -20.83 0.33
N VAL A 67 -7.13 -21.67 0.62
CA VAL A 67 -5.70 -21.27 0.69
C VAL A 67 -5.25 -20.60 -0.61
N GLY A 68 -5.63 -21.14 -1.78
CA GLY A 68 -5.26 -20.55 -3.07
C GLY A 68 -5.79 -19.13 -3.28
N ARG A 69 -7.03 -18.83 -2.84
CA ARG A 69 -7.62 -17.49 -2.92
C ARG A 69 -6.95 -16.53 -1.93
N LEU A 70 -6.63 -17.03 -0.73
CA LEU A 70 -5.93 -16.25 0.29
C LEU A 70 -4.50 -15.88 -0.14
N VAL A 71 -3.84 -16.72 -0.93
CA VAL A 71 -2.54 -16.41 -1.53
C VAL A 71 -2.64 -15.20 -2.45
N LEU A 72 -3.66 -15.17 -3.33
CA LEU A 72 -3.87 -14.02 -4.22
C LEU A 72 -4.16 -12.75 -3.44
N LEU A 73 -5.00 -12.83 -2.40
CA LEU A 73 -5.29 -11.71 -1.50
C LEU A 73 -4.03 -11.20 -0.77
N ALA A 74 -3.22 -12.12 -0.25
CA ALA A 74 -1.97 -11.79 0.44
C ALA A 74 -1.00 -11.08 -0.50
N LYS A 75 -0.89 -11.57 -1.74
CA LYS A 75 0.00 -11.05 -2.76
C LYS A 75 -0.45 -9.71 -3.31
N SER A 76 -1.74 -9.54 -3.57
CA SER A 76 -2.29 -8.25 -3.97
C SER A 76 -2.16 -7.22 -2.84
N GLY A 77 -2.39 -7.61 -1.59
CA GLY A 77 -2.19 -6.74 -0.43
C GLY A 77 -0.74 -6.30 -0.25
N SER A 78 0.22 -7.21 -0.40
CA SER A 78 1.65 -6.87 -0.28
C SER A 78 2.13 -5.93 -1.39
N HIS A 79 1.81 -6.26 -2.65
CA HIS A 79 2.24 -5.49 -3.81
C HIS A 79 1.47 -4.17 -3.92
N GLY A 80 0.15 -4.22 -3.73
CA GLY A 80 -0.73 -3.06 -3.75
C GLY A 80 -0.39 -2.08 -2.62
N GLY A 81 -0.17 -2.58 -1.40
CA GLY A 81 0.27 -1.74 -0.29
C GLY A 81 1.61 -1.06 -0.56
N GLY A 82 2.60 -1.78 -1.12
CA GLY A 82 3.90 -1.20 -1.46
C GLY A 82 3.80 -0.13 -2.54
N LEU A 83 3.04 -0.39 -3.60
CA LEU A 83 2.81 0.56 -4.69
C LEU A 83 2.06 1.81 -4.22
N LEU A 84 0.98 1.64 -3.46
CA LEU A 84 0.19 2.75 -2.92
C LEU A 84 0.99 3.57 -1.91
N SER A 85 1.77 2.91 -1.04
CA SER A 85 2.65 3.60 -0.10
C SER A 85 3.63 4.51 -0.83
N GLY A 86 4.25 3.99 -1.91
CA GLY A 86 5.08 4.80 -2.79
C GLY A 86 4.32 5.96 -3.42
N LEU A 87 3.14 5.70 -4.00
CA LEU A 87 2.33 6.73 -4.66
C LEU A 87 2.00 7.90 -3.73
N TYR A 88 1.49 7.61 -2.53
CA TYR A 88 1.17 8.65 -1.55
C TYR A 88 2.43 9.34 -1.02
N LEU A 89 3.56 8.63 -0.90
CA LEU A 89 4.83 9.26 -0.56
C LEU A 89 5.30 10.21 -1.68
N GLY A 90 5.10 9.85 -2.94
CA GLY A 90 5.35 10.75 -4.09
C GLY A 90 4.49 12.02 -4.02
N PHE A 91 3.23 11.89 -3.63
CA PHE A 91 2.34 13.03 -3.37
C PHE A 91 2.87 13.92 -2.24
N ALA A 92 3.30 13.33 -1.12
CA ALA A 92 3.89 14.06 0.01
C ALA A 92 5.13 14.85 -0.41
N LEU A 93 6.06 14.20 -1.12
CA LEU A 93 7.30 14.82 -1.59
C LEU A 93 7.04 16.00 -2.54
N PHE A 94 5.99 15.91 -3.36
CA PHE A 94 5.61 16.99 -4.28
C PHE A 94 5.17 18.27 -3.57
N GLN A 95 4.67 18.19 -2.33
CA GLN A 95 4.21 19.35 -1.56
C GLN A 95 5.35 20.10 -0.85
N LEU A 96 6.50 19.47 -0.66
CA LEU A 96 7.63 20.02 0.11
C LEU A 96 8.12 21.41 -0.37
N PRO A 97 8.14 21.74 -1.67
CA PRO A 97 8.56 23.07 -2.12
C PRO A 97 7.60 24.21 -1.72
N ASN A 98 6.32 23.90 -1.44
CA ASN A 98 5.26 24.88 -1.26
C ASN A 98 4.66 24.87 0.16
N LEU A 99 5.43 24.46 1.18
CA LEU A 99 4.95 24.28 2.56
C LEU A 99 4.48 25.55 3.27
N SER A 100 4.67 26.74 2.67
CA SER A 100 4.11 27.98 3.19
C SER A 100 2.58 28.04 3.06
N GLY A 101 1.98 27.28 2.14
CA GLY A 101 0.54 27.24 1.93
C GLY A 101 -0.18 26.23 2.83
N ALA A 102 -1.30 26.65 3.43
CA ALA A 102 -2.13 25.77 4.27
C ALA A 102 -2.59 24.50 3.52
N PHE A 103 -2.92 24.63 2.23
CA PHE A 103 -3.30 23.49 1.38
C PHE A 103 -2.16 22.47 1.23
N ALA A 104 -0.94 22.93 0.96
CA ALA A 104 0.22 22.04 0.80
C ALA A 104 0.55 21.31 2.10
N GLN A 105 0.45 22.00 3.25
CA GLN A 105 0.62 21.38 4.56
C GLN A 105 -0.45 20.32 4.85
N HIS A 106 -1.72 20.62 4.56
CA HIS A 106 -2.81 19.67 4.73
C HIS A 106 -2.57 18.41 3.87
N GLN A 107 -2.26 18.61 2.60
CA GLN A 107 -2.02 17.54 1.63
C GLN A 107 -0.78 16.70 1.98
N LEU A 108 0.27 17.33 2.50
CA LEU A 108 1.45 16.64 3.02
C LEU A 108 1.05 15.66 4.13
N TRP A 109 0.30 16.12 5.13
CA TRP A 109 -0.08 15.27 6.26
C TRP A 109 -1.01 14.13 5.85
N VAL A 110 -2.04 14.42 5.04
CA VAL A 110 -2.97 13.39 4.54
C VAL A 110 -2.20 12.32 3.76
N SER A 111 -1.36 12.73 2.80
CA SER A 111 -0.59 11.79 1.98
C SER A 111 0.43 10.99 2.78
N LEU A 112 1.07 11.56 3.81
CA LEU A 112 1.95 10.80 4.70
C LEU A 112 1.19 9.73 5.49
N VAL A 113 0.00 10.07 6.01
CA VAL A 113 -0.83 9.12 6.76
C VAL A 113 -1.35 8.00 5.85
N ASP A 114 -1.73 8.32 4.62
CA ASP A 114 -2.10 7.33 3.60
C ASP A 114 -0.90 6.43 3.23
N ALA A 115 0.30 7.01 3.05
CA ALA A 115 1.52 6.28 2.73
C ALA A 115 1.90 5.28 3.83
N VAL A 116 1.81 5.69 5.10
CA VAL A 116 2.06 4.83 6.26
C VAL A 116 0.99 3.74 6.37
N SER A 117 -0.28 4.08 6.16
CA SER A 117 -1.38 3.11 6.17
C SER A 117 -1.21 2.03 5.09
N ALA A 118 -0.81 2.43 3.88
CA ALA A 118 -0.52 1.51 2.79
C ALA A 118 0.73 0.66 3.05
N LEU A 119 1.74 1.21 3.71
CA LEU A 119 2.91 0.44 4.14
C LEU A 119 2.53 -0.64 5.16
N ILE A 120 1.67 -0.31 6.13
CA ILE A 120 1.12 -1.29 7.09
C ILE A 120 0.39 -2.41 6.34
N LEU A 121 -0.46 -2.07 5.36
CA LEU A 121 -1.12 -3.06 4.50
C LEU A 121 -0.09 -3.98 3.80
N ALA A 122 0.97 -3.40 3.24
CA ALA A 122 2.02 -4.18 2.58
C ALA A 122 2.67 -5.20 3.54
N ILE A 123 3.02 -4.74 4.75
CA ILE A 123 3.63 -5.56 5.81
C ILE A 123 2.68 -6.68 6.24
N VAL A 124 1.40 -6.38 6.45
CA VAL A 124 0.39 -7.39 6.80
C VAL A 124 0.24 -8.42 5.67
N GLY A 125 0.25 -7.99 4.41
CA GLY A 125 0.23 -8.87 3.24
C GLY A 125 1.41 -9.85 3.24
N ILE A 126 2.64 -9.36 3.43
CA ILE A 126 3.83 -10.22 3.54
C ILE A 126 3.71 -11.19 4.71
N ALA A 127 3.23 -10.72 5.86
CA ALA A 127 3.08 -11.56 7.05
C ALA A 127 2.06 -12.69 6.81
N LEU A 128 0.99 -12.42 6.06
CA LEU A 128 0.02 -13.42 5.64
C LEU A 128 0.63 -14.40 4.61
N GLU A 129 1.38 -13.92 3.62
CA GLU A 129 2.08 -14.79 2.65
C GLU A 129 3.04 -15.77 3.33
N ARG A 130 3.81 -15.28 4.32
CA ARG A 130 4.75 -16.12 5.08
C ARG A 130 4.03 -17.23 5.84
N GLN A 131 2.90 -16.91 6.47
CA GLN A 131 2.11 -17.89 7.22
C GLN A 131 1.41 -18.90 6.30
N LEU A 132 0.88 -18.46 5.16
CA LEU A 132 0.33 -19.35 4.13
C LEU A 132 1.39 -20.31 3.59
N LYS A 133 2.62 -19.84 3.36
CA LYS A 133 3.74 -20.69 2.92
C LYS A 133 4.07 -21.76 3.96
N SER A 134 4.11 -21.41 5.25
CA SER A 134 4.43 -22.39 6.31
C SER A 134 3.38 -23.49 6.46
N GLN A 135 2.11 -23.21 6.12
CA GLN A 135 1.04 -24.21 6.20
C GLN A 135 0.97 -25.15 4.99
N ASN A 136 1.52 -24.76 3.84
CA ASN A 136 1.51 -25.59 2.63
C ASN A 136 2.93 -25.70 2.02
N PRO A 137 3.84 -26.47 2.65
CA PRO A 137 5.20 -26.64 2.18
C PRO A 137 5.32 -27.49 0.90
N GLN A 138 4.28 -28.25 0.52
CA GLN A 138 4.31 -29.18 -0.63
C GLN A 138 3.96 -28.55 -1.98
N GLY A 139 3.68 -27.24 -2.04
CA GLY A 139 3.44 -26.52 -3.29
C GLY A 139 4.71 -25.95 -3.93
N GLU A 140 5.79 -26.74 -3.98
CA GLU A 140 6.97 -26.51 -4.83
C GLU A 140 6.89 -27.32 -6.12
#